data_AF-A0A378TTW1-F1
#
_entry.id   AF-A0A378TTW1-F1
#
_cell.length_a   1.000
_cell.length_b   1.000
_cell.length_c   1.000
_cell.angle_alpha   90.00
_cell.angle_beta   90.00
_cell.angle_gamma   90.00
#
_symmetry.space_group_name_H-M   'P 1'
#
loop_
_entity.id
_entity.type
_entity.pdbx_description
1 polymer ?
#
loop_
_entity_poly.entity_id
_entity_poly.type
_entity_poly.pdbx_seq_one_letter_code
_entity_poly.pdbx_strand_id
1 'polypeptide(L)'
;MDCTLGCCTYWGNFCLTYDRPNNDEGLRTTVHELGHSLGLEHSFNHKEPNHFVFAKFSTDNLMDYNSGIALNKYQWDIIYNDGNIIAK
;
A
#
# COMPACT_ATOMS: atom_id res chain seq x y z
N MET A 1 9.36 -6.44 -5.81
CA MET A 1 8.41 -7.12 -6.73
C MET A 1 7.19 -6.23 -6.78
N ASP A 2 6.54 -6.14 -7.93
CA ASP A 2 5.39 -5.27 -8.13
C ASP A 2 4.20 -6.15 -8.52
N CYS A 3 3.27 -6.35 -7.59
CA CYS A 3 2.01 -7.04 -7.86
C CYS A 3 0.98 -6.00 -8.33
N THR A 4 1.19 -5.41 -9.51
CA THR A 4 0.25 -4.43 -10.11
C THR A 4 -1.04 -5.05 -10.66
N LEU A 5 -1.35 -6.31 -10.33
CA LEU A 5 -2.51 -7.02 -10.85
C LEU A 5 -3.65 -7.05 -9.83
N GLY A 6 -4.39 -5.94 -9.80
CA GLY A 6 -5.85 -5.97 -9.89
C GLY A 6 -6.63 -6.39 -8.65
N CYS A 7 -7.57 -5.50 -8.27
CA CYS A 7 -8.71 -5.70 -7.39
C CYS A 7 -9.16 -7.16 -7.21
N CYS A 8 -9.40 -7.55 -5.95
CA CYS A 8 -10.25 -8.64 -5.47
C CYS A 8 -10.89 -9.48 -6.59
N THR A 9 -10.22 -10.55 -7.01
CA THR A 9 -10.75 -11.48 -8.03
C THR A 9 -11.70 -12.49 -7.39
N TYR A 10 -12.57 -13.11 -8.19
CA TYR A 10 -13.55 -14.14 -7.77
C TYR A 10 -12.91 -15.35 -7.03
N TRP A 11 -11.58 -15.47 -7.08
CA TRP A 11 -10.76 -16.51 -6.46
C TRP A 11 -10.18 -16.13 -5.09
N GLY A 12 -10.46 -14.91 -4.60
CA GLY A 12 -9.91 -14.38 -3.35
C GLY A 12 -8.65 -13.53 -3.55
N ASN A 13 -8.07 -13.07 -2.42
CA ASN A 13 -6.84 -12.29 -2.40
C ASN A 13 -5.64 -13.23 -2.24
N PHE A 14 -4.95 -13.52 -3.35
CA PHE A 14 -3.76 -14.34 -3.36
C PHE A 14 -2.51 -13.47 -3.57
N CYS A 15 -1.49 -13.69 -2.74
CA CYS A 15 -0.22 -13.00 -2.81
C CYS A 15 0.92 -14.02 -2.86
N LEU A 16 1.87 -13.81 -3.78
CA LEU A 16 3.14 -14.52 -3.82
C LEU A 16 4.24 -13.58 -3.37
N THR A 17 4.94 -13.94 -2.30
CA THR A 17 6.16 -13.26 -1.87
C THR A 17 7.36 -14.14 -2.11
N TYR A 18 8.47 -13.50 -2.47
CA TYR A 18 9.78 -14.14 -2.50
C TYR A 18 10.56 -13.69 -1.28
N ASP A 19 10.74 -14.61 -0.35
CA ASP A 19 11.54 -14.36 0.84
C ASP A 19 13.02 -14.64 0.56
N ARG A 20 13.89 -13.70 0.96
CA ARG A 20 15.34 -13.89 0.90
C ARG A 20 15.80 -14.22 2.32
N PRO A 21 16.45 -15.36 2.57
CA PRO A 21 16.75 -15.79 3.94
C PRO A 21 17.60 -14.75 4.69
N ASN A 22 17.15 -14.38 5.91
CA ASN A 22 17.79 -13.51 6.92
C ASN A 22 17.59 -11.99 6.79
N ASN A 23 16.44 -11.52 6.33
CA ASN A 23 16.07 -10.10 6.47
C ASN A 23 14.64 -9.94 7.02
N ASP A 24 14.43 -9.01 7.95
CA ASP A 24 13.08 -8.60 8.39
C ASP A 24 12.26 -7.99 7.23
N GLU A 25 12.90 -7.81 6.06
CA GLU A 25 12.28 -7.36 4.81
C GLU A 25 11.25 -8.36 4.28
N GLY A 26 11.41 -9.68 4.46
CA GLY A 26 10.44 -10.67 3.99
C GLY A 26 9.06 -10.53 4.65
N LEU A 27 9.05 -10.27 5.95
CA LEU A 27 7.82 -9.97 6.70
C LEU A 27 7.23 -8.64 6.21
N ARG A 28 8.05 -7.59 6.08
CA ARG A 28 7.59 -6.28 5.59
C ARG A 28 6.95 -6.38 4.21
N THR A 29 7.59 -7.10 3.28
CA THR A 29 7.05 -7.36 1.94
C THR A 29 5.72 -8.11 2.05
N THR A 30 5.62 -9.12 2.90
CA THR A 30 4.35 -9.84 3.11
C THR A 30 3.24 -8.91 3.61
N VAL A 31 3.52 -8.00 4.55
CA VAL A 31 2.52 -7.02 5.02
C VAL A 31 2.22 -5.94 3.96
N HIS A 32 3.20 -5.53 3.16
CA HIS A 32 3.01 -4.61 2.03
C HIS A 32 2.01 -5.18 1.01
N GLU A 33 2.19 -6.43 0.61
CA GLU A 33 1.29 -7.10 -0.33
C GLU A 33 -0.08 -7.42 0.28
N LEU A 34 -0.14 -7.68 1.60
CA LEU A 34 -1.41 -7.75 2.33
C LEU A 34 -2.14 -6.41 2.28
N GLY A 35 -1.42 -5.29 2.35
CA GLY A 35 -2.00 -3.96 2.18
C GLY A 35 -2.72 -3.79 0.84
N HIS A 36 -2.12 -4.26 -0.25
CA HIS A 36 -2.77 -4.29 -1.57
C HIS A 36 -4.04 -5.14 -1.58
N SER A 37 -4.04 -6.27 -0.86
CA SER A 37 -5.23 -7.13 -0.70
C SER A 37 -6.38 -6.42 0.05
N LEU A 38 -6.07 -5.42 0.87
CA LEU A 38 -7.04 -4.58 1.57
C LEU A 38 -7.47 -3.35 0.74
N GLY A 39 -6.94 -3.19 -0.48
CA GLY A 39 -7.26 -2.09 -1.38
C GLY A 39 -6.35 -0.86 -1.24
N LEU A 40 -5.26 -0.94 -0.47
CA LEU A 40 -4.30 0.17 -0.36
C LEU A 40 -3.44 0.25 -1.61
N GLU A 41 -3.39 1.44 -2.22
CA GLU A 41 -2.46 1.77 -3.29
C GLU A 41 -1.14 2.34 -2.72
N HIS A 42 -0.08 2.33 -3.55
CA HIS A 42 1.18 2.97 -3.19
C HIS A 42 0.99 4.48 -2.96
N SER A 43 1.74 5.04 -2.00
CA SER A 43 1.68 6.48 -1.67
C SER A 43 2.06 7.41 -2.82
N PHE A 44 2.77 6.88 -3.83
CA PHE A 44 3.21 7.60 -5.04
C PHE A 44 2.35 7.31 -6.28
N ASN A 45 1.34 6.43 -6.17
CA ASN A 45 0.54 5.98 -7.30
C ASN A 45 -0.93 6.30 -7.03
N HIS A 46 -1.38 7.50 -7.39
CA HIS A 46 -2.81 7.88 -7.37
C HIS A 46 -3.17 8.44 -8.75
N LYS A 47 -4.24 7.92 -9.35
CA LYS A 47 -4.71 8.31 -10.69
C LYS A 47 -5.36 9.70 -10.75
N GLU A 48 -5.67 10.27 -9.59
CA GLU A 48 -6.29 11.59 -9.46
C GLU A 48 -5.26 12.58 -8.86
N PRO A 49 -4.98 13.73 -9.50
CA PRO A 49 -3.93 14.67 -9.07
C PRO A 49 -4.19 15.39 -7.74
N ASN A 50 -5.32 15.14 -7.08
CA ASN A 50 -5.83 15.96 -5.98
C ASN A 50 -5.70 15.35 -4.58
N HIS A 51 -5.24 14.11 -4.44
CA HIS A 51 -5.08 13.47 -3.13
C HIS A 51 -3.67 12.90 -2.96
N PHE A 52 -2.84 13.63 -2.20
CA PHE A 52 -1.62 13.17 -1.55
C PHE A 52 -0.71 12.23 -2.37
N VAL A 53 -0.15 12.73 -3.47
CA VAL A 53 0.93 12.04 -4.20
C VAL A 53 2.27 12.35 -3.53
N PHE A 54 2.87 11.35 -2.88
CA PHE A 54 4.20 11.47 -2.30
C PHE A 54 5.28 11.00 -3.28
N ALA A 55 6.51 11.45 -3.08
CA ALA A 55 7.63 10.92 -3.86
C ALA A 55 7.94 9.48 -3.42
N LYS A 56 8.27 8.62 -4.38
CA LYS A 56 8.70 7.25 -4.10
C LYS A 56 9.95 7.26 -3.20
N PHE A 57 9.97 6.39 -2.19
CA PHE A 57 10.99 6.31 -1.14
C PHE A 57 11.04 7.51 -0.18
N SER A 58 10.06 8.42 -0.19
CA SER A 58 10.12 9.64 0.62
C SER A 58 9.27 9.57 1.89
N THR A 59 8.60 8.44 2.16
CA THR A 59 7.68 8.31 3.30
C THR A 59 7.99 7.08 4.14
N ASP A 60 7.59 7.12 5.41
CA ASP A 60 7.62 5.95 6.31
C ASP A 60 6.40 5.04 6.15
N ASN A 61 5.65 5.25 5.06
CA ASN A 61 4.47 4.48 4.75
C ASN A 61 4.84 3.05 4.34
N LEU A 62 4.12 2.06 4.85
CA LEU A 62 4.30 0.66 4.52
C LEU A 62 4.09 0.41 3.03
N MET A 63 3.15 1.13 2.40
CA MET A 63 2.86 1.09 0.97
C MET A 63 3.84 1.92 0.13
N ASP A 64 4.89 2.49 0.73
CA ASP A 64 6.04 3.00 0.01
C ASP A 64 7.07 1.88 -0.18
N TYR A 65 7.99 2.10 -1.12
CA TYR A 65 9.13 1.20 -1.34
C TYR A 65 10.29 1.45 -0.36
N ASN A 66 10.16 2.42 0.54
CA ASN A 66 11.12 2.63 1.63
C ASN A 66 11.01 1.54 2.71
N SER A 67 11.88 1.58 3.73
CA SER A 67 11.84 0.71 4.92
C SER A 67 10.75 1.10 5.94
N GLY A 68 9.71 1.81 5.51
CA GLY A 68 8.59 2.23 6.35
C GLY A 68 7.69 1.07 6.77
N ILE A 69 7.08 1.20 7.95
CA ILE A 69 6.15 0.20 8.53
C ILE A 69 4.79 0.79 8.90
N ALA A 70 4.59 2.10 8.73
CA ALA A 70 3.39 2.79 9.16
C ALA A 70 2.30 2.75 8.09
N LEU A 71 1.04 2.60 8.48
CA LEU A 71 -0.10 2.77 7.58
C LEU A 71 -0.74 4.13 7.84
N ASN A 72 -0.88 4.95 6.79
CA ASN A 72 -1.40 6.30 6.95
C ASN A 72 -2.92 6.32 6.87
N LYS A 73 -3.55 7.06 7.79
CA LYS A 73 -5.01 7.22 7.86
C LYS A 73 -5.63 7.66 6.54
N TYR A 74 -4.98 8.59 5.81
CA TYR A 74 -5.54 9.12 4.57
C TYR A 74 -5.80 8.03 3.50
N GLN A 75 -4.99 6.95 3.46
CA GLN A 75 -5.18 5.88 2.48
C GLN A 75 -6.46 5.09 2.77
N TRP A 76 -6.76 4.89 4.06
CA TRP A 76 -8.02 4.30 4.49
C TRP A 76 -9.19 5.23 4.18
N ASP A 77 -9.05 6.53 4.44
CA ASP A 77 -10.09 7.51 4.15
C ASP A 77 -10.46 7.52 2.64
N ILE A 78 -9.47 7.31 1.76
CA ILE A 78 -9.68 7.17 0.30
C ILE A 78 -10.44 5.89 -0.05
N ILE A 79 -10.03 4.73 0.50
CA ILE A 79 -10.71 3.44 0.24
C ILE A 79 -12.17 3.47 0.67
N TYR A 80 -12.44 4.06 1.84
CA TYR A 80 -13.78 4.12 2.39
C TYR A 80 -14.65 5.23 1.78
N ASN A 81 -14.08 6.09 0.92
CA ASN A 81 -14.77 7.19 0.22
C ASN A 81 -15.83 7.89 1.09
N ASP A 82 -15.51 8.14 2.35
CA ASP A 82 -16.53 8.46 3.36
C ASP A 82 -16.93 9.96 3.35
N GLY A 83 -16.56 10.70 2.29
CA GLY A 83 -16.78 12.15 2.17
C GLY A 83 -16.10 13.00 3.26
N ASN A 84 -15.43 12.38 4.22
CA ASN A 84 -14.88 12.96 5.44
C ASN A 84 -13.34 12.92 5.44
N ILE A 85 -12.70 13.31 4.33
CA ILE A 85 -11.26 13.58 4.34
C ILE A 85 -11.06 14.91 5.08
N ILE A 86 -11.07 14.86 6.41
CA ILE A 86 -10.76 16.01 7.24
C ILE A 86 -9.23 16.13 7.27
N ALA A 87 -8.68 16.82 6.29
CA ALA A 87 -7.34 17.39 6.42
C ALA A 87 -7.43 18.43 7.55
N LYS A 88 -6.84 18.11 8.70
CA LYS A 88 -6.73 19.01 9.84
C LYS A 88 -5.30 19.46 9.99
#